data_AF-A0A959RYK6-F1
#
_entry.id   AF-A0A959RYK6-F1
#
_cell.length_a   1.000
_cell.length_b   1.000
_cell.length_c   1.000
_cell.angle_alpha   90.00
_cell.angle_beta   90.00
_cell.angle_gamma   90.00
#
_symmetry.space_group_name_H-M   'P 1'
#
loop_
_entity.id
_entity.type
_entity.pdbx_description
1 polymer ?
#
loop_
_entity_poly.entity_id
_entity_poly.type
_entity_poly.pdbx_seq_one_letter_code
_entity_poly.pdbx_strand_id
1 'polypeptide(L)'
;EYVSGKSDVYINPSFLKLRRNGGNSIEDPLCKAVSRVIVISPMNEIILPCYHFENDKIKIDRPIKEIQQTEKYKHFLKMEGRFDFCEGCTVNCYFEPSFAFPTNLYGLASVTSKFKYGYNKLVKQKIMKKIGKI
;
A
#
# COMPACT_ATOMS: atom_id res chain seq x y z
N GLU A 1 16.80 -16.24 -6.13
CA GLU A 1 18.13 -15.96 -6.72
C GLU A 1 18.27 -14.59 -7.36
N TYR A 2 17.41 -14.18 -8.31
CA TYR A 2 17.68 -13.05 -9.22
C TYR A 2 18.05 -11.68 -8.58
N VAL A 3 17.63 -11.44 -7.34
CA VAL A 3 17.80 -10.15 -6.64
C VAL A 3 18.71 -10.25 -5.40
N SER A 4 19.02 -11.48 -4.95
CA SER A 4 19.81 -11.69 -3.74
C SER A 4 21.25 -11.25 -3.96
N GLY A 5 21.83 -10.54 -2.99
CA GLY A 5 23.21 -10.05 -3.07
C GLY A 5 23.47 -8.85 -3.99
N LYS A 6 22.50 -8.45 -4.83
CA LYS A 6 22.66 -7.27 -5.70
C LYS A 6 22.61 -5.97 -4.88
N SER A 7 23.62 -5.12 -5.11
CA SER A 7 23.66 -3.76 -4.55
C SER A 7 22.56 -2.89 -5.16
N ASP A 8 22.01 -1.97 -4.37
CA ASP A 8 21.02 -0.98 -4.80
C ASP A 8 19.71 -1.53 -5.39
N VAL A 9 19.49 -2.85 -5.30
CA VAL A 9 18.20 -3.47 -5.60
C VAL A 9 17.50 -3.87 -4.31
N TYR A 10 16.23 -3.47 -4.19
CA TYR A 10 15.35 -3.81 -3.09
C TYR A 10 14.17 -4.63 -3.62
N ILE A 11 13.77 -5.64 -2.85
CA ILE A 11 12.53 -6.36 -3.09
C ILE A 11 11.81 -6.58 -1.76
N ASN A 12 10.52 -6.27 -1.72
CA ASN A 12 9.66 -6.61 -0.60
C ASN A 12 9.14 -8.04 -0.81
N PRO A 13 9.56 -9.03 0.01
CA PRO A 13 9.17 -10.43 -0.19
C PRO A 13 7.66 -10.65 0.03
N SER A 14 6.97 -9.74 0.70
CA SER A 14 5.52 -9.77 0.89
C SER A 14 4.78 -9.73 -0.43
N PHE A 15 5.25 -8.95 -1.40
CA PHE A 15 4.64 -8.90 -2.74
C PHE A 15 4.81 -10.20 -3.51
N LEU A 16 5.94 -10.89 -3.34
CA LEU A 16 6.17 -12.21 -3.92
C LEU A 16 5.25 -13.24 -3.27
N LYS A 17 5.14 -13.19 -1.94
CA LYS A 17 4.27 -14.09 -1.19
C LYS A 17 2.79 -13.89 -1.52
N LEU A 18 2.35 -12.63 -1.64
CA LEU A 18 0.99 -12.28 -2.05
C LEU A 18 0.64 -12.93 -3.39
N ARG A 19 1.50 -12.77 -4.39
CA ARG A 19 1.32 -13.37 -5.72
C ARG A 19 1.30 -14.89 -5.69
N ARG A 20 2.20 -15.51 -4.93
CA ARG A 20 2.25 -16.98 -4.77
C ARG A 20 1.00 -17.53 -4.08
N ASN A 21 0.39 -16.75 -3.20
CA ASN A 21 -0.83 -17.10 -2.49
C ASN A 21 -2.11 -16.77 -3.30
N GLY A 22 -1.98 -16.38 -4.57
CA GLY A 22 -3.13 -16.08 -5.43
C GLY A 22 -3.57 -14.62 -5.41
N GLY A 23 -3.11 -13.81 -4.46
CA GLY A 23 -3.47 -12.40 -4.32
C GLY A 23 -4.23 -12.11 -3.03
N ASN A 24 -5.03 -11.05 -3.03
CA ASN A 24 -5.97 -10.77 -1.95
C ASN A 24 -7.18 -11.68 -2.03
N SER A 25 -7.63 -12.20 -0.89
CA SER A 25 -8.89 -12.95 -0.76
C SER A 25 -9.97 -12.02 -0.21
N ILE A 26 -11.18 -12.09 -0.75
CA ILE A 26 -12.32 -11.29 -0.27
C ILE A 26 -12.89 -11.80 1.06
N GLU A 27 -12.64 -13.06 1.41
CA GLU A 27 -13.01 -13.68 2.69
C GLU A 27 -12.09 -13.17 3.82
N ASP A 28 -10.78 -13.09 3.57
CA ASP A 28 -9.75 -12.57 4.48
C ASP A 28 -8.93 -11.43 3.83
N PRO A 29 -9.52 -10.22 3.70
CA PRO A 29 -8.93 -9.13 2.94
C PRO A 29 -7.69 -8.55 3.61
N LEU A 30 -6.60 -8.56 2.88
CA LEU A 30 -5.35 -7.91 3.26
C LEU A 30 -5.33 -6.44 2.88
N CYS A 31 -6.07 -6.06 1.83
CA CYS A 31 -6.07 -4.70 1.30
C CYS A 31 -6.51 -3.68 2.35
N LYS A 32 -5.79 -2.55 2.42
CA LYS A 32 -6.06 -1.37 3.26
C LYS A 32 -6.14 -0.07 2.46
N ALA A 33 -6.76 -0.14 1.28
CA ALA A 33 -6.85 0.95 0.31
C ALA A 33 -7.69 2.16 0.77
N VAL A 34 -8.64 1.96 1.68
CA VAL A 34 -9.57 2.98 2.20
C VAL A 34 -9.20 3.41 3.61
N SER A 35 -8.66 2.49 4.41
CA SER A 35 -8.36 2.69 5.83
C SER A 35 -6.96 3.29 6.07
N ARG A 36 -6.04 3.17 5.11
CA ARG A 36 -4.64 3.66 5.23
C ARG A 36 -4.21 4.60 4.12
N VAL A 37 -4.97 4.71 3.05
CA VAL A 37 -4.67 5.56 1.90
C VAL A 37 -5.92 6.37 1.57
N ILE A 38 -5.69 7.60 1.10
CA ILE A 38 -6.73 8.42 0.49
C ILE A 38 -6.21 8.77 -0.90
N VAL A 39 -7.00 8.47 -1.92
CA VAL A 39 -6.72 8.86 -3.30
C VAL A 39 -7.49 10.14 -3.57
N ILE A 40 -6.77 11.21 -3.90
CA ILE A 40 -7.36 12.50 -4.27
C ILE A 40 -7.11 12.73 -5.76
N SER A 41 -8.18 12.93 -6.52
CA SER A 41 -8.13 13.24 -7.95
C SER A 41 -7.72 14.70 -8.19
N PRO A 42 -7.23 15.05 -9.40
CA PRO A 42 -6.99 16.45 -9.79
C PRO A 42 -8.25 17.34 -9.73
N MET A 43 -9.44 16.74 -9.70
CA MET A 43 -10.74 17.43 -9.64
C MET A 43 -11.19 17.70 -8.19
N ASN A 44 -10.30 17.51 -7.21
CA ASN A 44 -10.57 17.68 -5.79
C ASN A 44 -11.66 16.70 -5.28
N GLU A 45 -11.52 15.42 -5.65
CA GLU A 45 -12.44 14.34 -5.27
C GLU A 45 -11.68 13.18 -4.63
N ILE A 46 -12.24 12.55 -3.61
CA ILE A 46 -11.78 11.27 -3.07
C ILE A 46 -12.27 10.16 -3.99
N ILE A 47 -11.35 9.32 -4.46
CA ILE A 47 -11.66 8.14 -5.28
C ILE A 47 -11.77 6.89 -4.38
N LEU A 48 -12.85 6.13 -4.52
CA LEU A 48 -13.17 4.96 -3.70
C LEU A 48 -13.45 3.70 -4.54
N PRO A 49 -13.10 2.50 -4.04
CA PRO A 49 -12.22 2.28 -2.88
C PRO A 49 -10.74 2.51 -3.21
N CYS A 50 -10.38 2.54 -4.50
CA CYS A 50 -9.00 2.67 -4.93
C CYS A 50 -8.93 3.23 -6.36
N TYR A 51 -7.78 3.78 -6.74
CA TYR A 51 -7.54 4.36 -8.07
C TYR A 51 -7.59 3.34 -9.22
N HIS A 52 -7.21 2.09 -8.93
CA HIS A 52 -7.10 1.06 -9.97
C HIS A 52 -8.46 0.45 -10.34
N PHE A 53 -9.41 0.50 -9.40
CA PHE A 53 -10.76 -0.01 -9.52
C PHE A 53 -11.71 1.02 -8.91
N GLU A 54 -11.79 2.16 -9.57
CA GLU A 54 -12.70 3.24 -9.19
C GLU A 54 -14.15 2.75 -9.30
N ASN A 55 -14.87 2.84 -8.19
CA ASN A 55 -16.30 2.55 -8.14
C ASN A 55 -17.09 3.84 -7.88
N ASP A 56 -16.55 4.74 -7.04
CA ASP A 56 -17.25 5.97 -6.70
C ASP A 56 -16.32 7.13 -6.30
N LYS A 57 -16.88 8.34 -6.27
CA LYS A 57 -16.20 9.59 -5.93
C LYS A 57 -16.94 10.40 -4.88
N ILE A 58 -16.17 11.14 -4.07
CA ILE A 58 -16.73 12.12 -3.15
C ILE A 58 -15.98 13.44 -3.33
N LYS A 59 -16.70 14.50 -3.72
CA LYS A 59 -16.12 15.85 -3.78
C LYS A 59 -15.60 16.27 -2.41
N ILE A 60 -14.41 16.84 -2.36
CA ILE A 60 -13.84 17.40 -1.14
C ILE A 60 -14.41 18.80 -0.95
N ASP A 61 -15.61 18.86 -0.36
CA ASP A 61 -16.37 20.10 -0.09
C ASP A 61 -16.29 20.54 1.39
N ARG A 62 -15.74 19.69 2.25
CA ARG A 62 -15.59 19.87 3.70
C ARG A 62 -14.34 19.13 4.20
N PRO A 63 -13.91 19.29 5.47
CA PRO A 63 -12.77 18.56 6.01
C PRO A 63 -12.88 17.05 5.77
N ILE A 64 -11.80 16.42 5.30
CA ILE A 64 -11.76 14.98 4.98
C ILE A 64 -12.24 14.12 6.16
N LYS A 65 -11.92 14.53 7.39
CA LYS A 65 -12.35 13.85 8.62
C LYS A 65 -13.87 13.72 8.71
N GLU A 66 -14.62 14.73 8.26
CA GLU A 66 -16.09 14.70 8.20
C GLU A 66 -16.58 13.83 7.05
N ILE A 67 -15.93 13.89 5.88
CA ILE A 67 -16.25 13.02 4.73
C ILE A 67 -16.11 11.54 5.13
N GLN A 68 -15.08 11.19 5.89
CA GLN A 68 -14.87 9.85 6.42
C GLN A 68 -15.98 9.36 7.34
N GLN A 69 -16.80 10.26 7.91
CA GLN A 69 -17.95 9.90 8.73
C GLN A 69 -19.23 9.63 7.91
N THR A 70 -19.23 9.97 6.62
CA THR A 70 -20.40 9.73 5.75
C THR A 70 -20.65 8.23 5.56
N GLU A 71 -21.92 7.86 5.39
CA GLU A 71 -22.32 6.46 5.15
C GLU A 71 -21.67 5.90 3.88
N LYS A 72 -21.50 6.74 2.85
CA LYS A 72 -20.80 6.38 1.62
C LYS A 72 -19.35 5.97 1.91
N TYR A 73 -18.58 6.79 2.61
CA TYR A 73 -17.19 6.43 2.93
C TYR A 73 -17.12 5.20 3.83
N LYS A 74 -17.98 5.10 4.85
CA LYS A 74 -18.05 3.95 5.76
C LYS A 74 -18.41 2.65 5.04
N HIS A 75 -19.28 2.71 4.03
CA HIS A 75 -19.59 1.56 3.18
C HIS A 75 -18.33 1.04 2.48
N PHE A 76 -17.58 1.90 1.80
CA PHE A 76 -16.33 1.52 1.13
C PHE A 76 -15.25 1.05 2.13
N LEU A 77 -15.20 1.63 3.33
CA LEU A 77 -14.31 1.18 4.40
C LEU A 77 -14.67 -0.24 4.87
N LYS A 78 -15.96 -0.56 5.00
CA LYS A 78 -16.44 -1.90 5.37
C LYS A 78 -16.17 -2.93 4.26
N MET A 79 -16.35 -2.53 3.01
CA MET A 79 -16.14 -3.37 1.82
C MET A 79 -14.68 -3.42 1.35
N GLU A 80 -13.77 -2.79 2.08
CA GLU A 80 -12.36 -2.70 1.74
C GLU A 80 -11.74 -4.10 1.51
N GLY A 81 -11.24 -4.32 0.29
CA GLY A 81 -10.66 -5.60 -0.11
C GLY A 81 -11.66 -6.74 -0.31
N ARG A 82 -12.97 -6.47 -0.23
CA ARG A 82 -14.05 -7.47 -0.28
C ARG A 82 -14.96 -7.35 -1.51
N PHE A 83 -14.68 -6.43 -2.43
CA PHE A 83 -15.38 -6.38 -3.72
C PHE A 83 -14.92 -7.51 -4.63
N ASP A 84 -15.75 -7.94 -5.57
CA ASP A 84 -15.42 -9.05 -6.49
C ASP A 84 -14.11 -8.82 -7.26
N PHE A 85 -13.83 -7.57 -7.67
CA PHE A 85 -12.56 -7.20 -8.32
C PHE A 85 -11.33 -7.23 -7.39
N CYS A 86 -11.54 -7.34 -6.07
CA CYS A 86 -10.45 -7.44 -5.10
C CYS A 86 -9.91 -8.87 -5.00
N GLU A 87 -10.67 -9.86 -5.44
CA GLU A 87 -10.22 -11.26 -5.45
C GLU A 87 -9.01 -11.41 -6.38
N GLY A 88 -7.95 -12.02 -5.86
CA GLY A 88 -6.69 -12.19 -6.59
C GLY A 88 -5.91 -10.90 -6.86
N CYS A 89 -6.32 -9.74 -6.32
CA CYS A 89 -5.64 -8.48 -6.58
C CYS A 89 -4.20 -8.47 -6.02
N THR A 90 -3.24 -7.94 -6.80
CA THR A 90 -1.81 -7.88 -6.44
C THR A 90 -1.19 -6.48 -6.59
N VAL A 91 -2.03 -5.43 -6.65
CA VAL A 91 -1.62 -4.03 -6.87
C VAL A 91 -0.77 -3.52 -5.71
N ASN A 92 0.54 -3.36 -5.96
CA ASN A 92 1.51 -3.06 -4.92
C ASN A 92 1.22 -1.74 -4.16
N CYS A 93 0.66 -0.73 -4.84
CA CYS A 93 0.41 0.61 -4.28
C CYS A 93 -0.42 0.58 -3.00
N TYR A 94 -1.37 -0.35 -2.88
CA TYR A 94 -2.21 -0.50 -1.69
C TYR A 94 -1.69 -1.57 -0.75
N PHE A 95 -0.97 -2.56 -1.25
CA PHE A 95 -0.41 -3.61 -0.40
C PHE A 95 0.81 -3.15 0.40
N GLU A 96 1.64 -2.22 -0.09
CA GLU A 96 2.74 -1.66 0.74
C GLU A 96 2.22 -1.03 2.05
N PRO A 97 1.23 -0.09 2.03
CA PRO A 97 0.65 0.43 3.27
C PRO A 97 -0.16 -0.63 4.03
N SER A 98 -0.71 -1.63 3.35
CA SER A 98 -1.37 -2.77 4.01
C SER A 98 -0.38 -3.61 4.83
N PHE A 99 0.87 -3.71 4.38
CA PHE A 99 1.95 -4.41 5.07
C PHE A 99 2.75 -3.51 6.02
N ALA A 100 2.40 -2.21 6.13
CA ALA A 100 3.16 -1.24 6.93
C ALA A 100 3.39 -1.71 8.37
N PHE A 101 2.37 -2.28 9.00
CA PHE A 101 2.42 -2.82 10.35
C PHE A 101 2.50 -4.35 10.35
N PRO A 102 3.37 -4.95 11.19
CA PRO A 102 3.57 -6.40 11.28
C PRO A 102 2.44 -7.10 12.04
N THR A 103 1.20 -6.83 11.64
CA THR A 103 -0.03 -7.41 12.23
C THR A 103 -0.43 -8.72 11.55
N ASN A 104 0.24 -9.08 10.45
CA ASN A 104 0.03 -10.32 9.73
C ASN A 104 1.35 -10.84 9.15
N LEU A 105 1.29 -12.04 8.57
CA LEU A 105 2.43 -12.74 7.98
C LEU A 105 3.15 -11.94 6.88
N TYR A 106 2.41 -11.13 6.12
CA TYR A 106 2.97 -10.28 5.07
C TYR A 106 3.66 -9.05 5.67
N GLY A 107 3.07 -8.44 6.69
CA GLY A 107 3.70 -7.38 7.45
C GLY A 107 5.05 -7.81 8.02
N LEU A 108 5.14 -9.02 8.60
CA LEU A 108 6.41 -9.60 9.07
C LEU A 108 7.39 -9.85 7.93
N ALA A 109 6.95 -10.41 6.80
CA ALA A 109 7.81 -10.62 5.64
C ALA A 109 8.41 -9.31 5.12
N SER A 110 7.67 -8.19 5.18
CA SER A 110 8.13 -6.88 4.70
C SER A 110 9.23 -6.23 5.55
N VAL A 111 9.47 -6.73 6.76
CA VAL A 111 10.37 -6.06 7.73
C VAL A 111 11.81 -6.00 7.22
N THR A 112 12.33 -7.12 6.69
CA THR A 112 13.72 -7.22 6.21
C THR A 112 14.00 -6.23 5.08
N SER A 113 13.04 -6.09 4.17
CA SER A 113 13.15 -5.17 3.07
C SER A 113 13.15 -3.74 3.61
N LYS A 114 12.19 -3.37 4.47
CA LYS A 114 12.12 -2.03 5.06
C LYS A 114 13.41 -1.62 5.76
N PHE A 115 14.05 -2.52 6.51
CA PHE A 115 15.37 -2.26 7.11
C PHE A 115 16.45 -1.99 6.05
N LYS A 116 16.53 -2.81 4.99
CA LYS A 116 17.47 -2.59 3.88
C LYS A 116 17.26 -1.22 3.22
N TYR A 117 16.00 -0.87 2.94
CA TYR A 117 15.66 0.43 2.35
C TYR A 117 16.02 1.59 3.31
N GLY A 118 15.68 1.47 4.59
CA GLY A 118 16.02 2.45 5.62
C GLY A 118 17.52 2.69 5.73
N TYR A 119 18.33 1.64 5.76
CA TYR A 119 19.80 1.75 5.74
C TYR A 119 20.30 2.46 4.49
N ASN A 120 19.83 2.05 3.31
CA ASN A 120 20.25 2.67 2.04
C ASN A 120 19.90 4.16 1.98
N LYS A 121 18.68 4.51 2.43
CA LYS A 121 18.16 5.88 2.35
C LYS A 121 18.73 6.80 3.43
N LEU A 122 18.84 6.32 4.66
CA LEU A 122 19.18 7.16 5.82
C LEU A 122 20.67 7.15 6.14
N VAL A 123 21.38 6.07 5.85
CA VAL A 123 22.82 5.91 6.17
C VAL A 123 23.65 6.03 4.90
N LYS A 124 23.52 5.08 3.97
CA LYS A 124 24.36 5.01 2.75
C LYS A 124 24.26 6.30 1.92
N GLN A 125 23.04 6.76 1.59
CA GLN A 125 22.84 7.99 0.81
C GLN A 125 23.41 9.23 1.51
N LYS A 126 23.28 9.35 2.84
CA LYS A 126 23.85 10.51 3.58
C LYS A 126 25.37 10.49 3.56
N ILE A 127 25.99 9.32 3.71
CA ILE A 127 27.44 9.14 3.63
C ILE A 127 27.94 9.48 2.21
N MET A 128 27.28 8.96 1.17
CA MET A 128 27.65 9.22 -0.23
C MET A 128 27.59 10.71 -0.58
N LYS A 129 26.57 11.43 -0.10
CA LYS A 129 26.46 12.89 -0.24
C LYS A 129 27.62 13.63 0.42
N LYS A 130 28.02 13.23 1.62
CA LYS A 130 29.17 13.84 2.34
C LYS A 130 30.51 13.62 1.61
N ILE A 131 30.65 12.51 0.89
CA ILE A 131 31.87 12.14 0.17
C ILE A 131 31.85 12.70 -1.28
N GLY A 132 30.82 13.46 -1.67
CA GLY A 132 30.73 14.08 -3.00
C GLY A 132 30.54 13.08 -4.16
N LYS A 133 30.09 11.86 -3.86
CA LYS A 133 29.81 10.82 -4.88
C LYS A 133 28.38 10.87 -5.43
N ILE A 134 27.50 11.66 -4.81
CA ILE A 134 26.11 11.97 -5.22
C ILE A 134 25.79 13.40 -4.76
#